data_AF-A0A965KGH9-F1
#
_entry.id   AF-A0A965KGH9-F1
#
_cell.length_a   1.000
_cell.length_b   1.000
_cell.length_c   1.000
_cell.angle_alpha   90.00
_cell.angle_beta   90.00
_cell.angle_gamma   90.00
#
_symmetry.space_group_name_H-M   'P 1'
#
loop_
_entity.id
_entity.type
_entity.pdbx_description
1 polymer ?
#
loop_
_entity_poly.entity_id
_entity_poly.type
_entity_poly.pdbx_seq_one_letter_code
_entity_poly.pdbx_strand_id
1 'polypeptide(L)'
;MRQLPKAERPKMVYGCEVWRDLDWLVDSEKTAMPISARPELARALNEVFATQIAGGKRYDLAVLGRRTANATFSDAHSTDQESAMQWAMDLTPLIHDDSLDPVDYTIGFIDRLKSDVSARLRRSL
;
A
#
# COMPACT_ATOMS: atom_id res chain seq x y z
N MET A 1 -13.16 10.21 10.81
CA MET A 1 -11.91 10.19 11.61
C MET A 1 -11.49 11.58 12.07
N ARG A 2 -11.27 12.56 11.18
CA ARG A 2 -10.99 13.95 11.58
C ARG A 2 -12.13 14.62 12.37
N GLN A 3 -13.36 14.13 12.21
CA GLN A 3 -14.51 14.57 13.00
C GLN A 3 -14.49 14.11 14.47
N LEU A 4 -13.63 13.16 14.84
CA LEU A 4 -13.49 12.72 16.23
C LEU A 4 -12.71 13.76 17.04
N PRO A 5 -13.01 13.90 18.36
CA PRO A 5 -12.14 14.63 19.28
C PRO A 5 -10.70 14.13 19.19
N LYS A 6 -9.71 15.03 19.26
CA LYS A 6 -8.30 14.67 19.07
C LYS A 6 -7.84 13.52 19.97
N ALA A 7 -8.34 13.44 21.20
CA ALA A 7 -8.01 12.38 22.16
C ALA A 7 -8.53 10.99 21.75
N GLU A 8 -9.54 10.92 20.88
CA GLU A 8 -10.17 9.68 20.41
C GLU A 8 -9.67 9.27 19.01
N ARG A 9 -8.85 10.11 18.36
CA ARG A 9 -8.27 9.77 17.06
C ARG A 9 -7.23 8.66 17.23
N PRO A 10 -7.14 7.71 16.28
CA PRO A 10 -6.12 6.67 16.36
C PRO A 10 -4.72 7.28 16.25
N LYS A 11 -3.72 6.58 16.79
CA LYS A 11 -2.34 7.04 16.73
C LYS A 11 -1.76 7.02 15.32
N MET A 12 -2.19 6.05 14.51
CA MET A 12 -1.72 5.82 13.14
C MET A 12 -2.88 5.45 12.23
N VAL A 13 -2.79 5.86 10.97
CA VAL A 13 -3.75 5.51 9.90
C VAL A 13 -2.97 5.17 8.65
N TYR A 14 -3.19 3.97 8.14
CA TYR A 14 -2.53 3.48 6.94
C TYR A 14 -3.56 3.17 5.85
N GLY A 15 -3.38 3.76 4.68
CA GLY A 15 -4.16 3.48 3.48
C GLY A 15 -3.55 2.31 2.73
N CYS A 16 -4.09 1.11 2.95
CA CYS A 16 -3.59 -0.13 2.36
C CYS A 16 -3.97 -0.30 0.87
N GLU A 17 -3.12 -0.99 0.12
CA GLU A 17 -3.44 -1.48 -1.23
C GLU A 17 -4.68 -2.38 -1.24
N VAL A 18 -5.52 -2.21 -2.28
CA VAL A 18 -6.68 -3.07 -2.55
C VAL A 18 -6.85 -3.30 -4.06
N TRP A 19 -7.41 -2.34 -4.79
CA TRP A 19 -7.76 -2.51 -6.21
C TRP A 19 -6.61 -2.19 -7.16
N ARG A 20 -5.87 -1.12 -6.87
CA ARG A 20 -4.62 -0.75 -7.53
C ARG A 20 -3.49 -0.76 -6.50
N ASP A 21 -2.28 -0.88 -7.01
CA ASP A 21 -1.04 -0.72 -6.25
C ASP A 21 -0.81 0.75 -5.85
N LEU A 22 0.24 0.91 -5.05
CA LEU A 22 0.81 2.19 -4.66
C LEU A 22 2.05 2.57 -5.50
N ASP A 23 2.15 2.12 -6.75
CA ASP A 23 3.28 2.47 -7.64
C ASP A 23 3.30 3.95 -8.06
N TRP A 24 2.29 4.72 -7.66
CA TRP A 24 2.25 6.17 -7.76
C TRP A 24 2.93 6.87 -6.56
N LEU A 25 3.49 6.11 -5.61
CA LEU A 25 4.38 6.57 -4.53
C LEU A 25 5.82 6.20 -4.88
N VAL A 26 6.78 7.05 -4.50
CA VAL A 26 8.18 6.64 -4.49
C VAL A 26 8.41 5.60 -3.39
N ASP A 27 9.36 4.69 -3.61
CA ASP A 27 9.54 3.53 -2.70
C ASP A 27 9.84 3.93 -1.26
N SER A 28 10.55 5.04 -1.04
CA SER A 28 10.84 5.56 0.31
C SER A 28 9.60 6.05 1.07
N GLU A 29 8.47 6.25 0.39
CA GLU A 29 7.20 6.67 0.99
C GLU A 29 6.18 5.54 1.11
N LYS A 30 6.51 4.34 0.62
CA LYS A 30 5.70 3.14 0.81
C LYS A 30 5.98 2.56 2.19
N THR A 31 4.91 2.28 2.95
CA THR A 31 5.02 1.53 4.21
C THR A 31 4.88 0.04 3.91
N ALA A 32 5.94 -0.73 4.18
CA ALA A 32 5.94 -2.19 4.07
C ALA A 32 5.07 -2.82 5.15
N MET A 33 4.16 -3.72 4.75
CA MET A 33 3.35 -4.53 5.67
C MET A 33 3.63 -6.01 5.44
N PRO A 34 4.59 -6.61 6.17
CA PRO A 34 4.84 -8.04 6.15
C PRO A 34 3.61 -8.83 6.58
N ILE A 35 3.19 -9.79 5.77
CA ILE A 35 1.98 -10.60 6.00
C ILE A 35 2.20 -12.09 5.68
N SER A 36 3.46 -12.52 5.67
CA SER A 36 3.85 -13.91 5.36
C SER A 36 3.58 -14.89 6.50
N ALA A 37 3.41 -14.41 7.74
CA ALA A 37 3.44 -15.25 8.94
C ALA A 37 2.33 -16.34 9.00
N ARG A 38 1.21 -16.16 8.30
CA ARG A 38 0.06 -17.08 8.31
C ARG A 38 -0.58 -17.20 6.91
N PRO A 39 0.09 -17.84 5.94
CA PRO A 39 -0.36 -17.85 4.55
C PRO A 39 -1.68 -18.62 4.38
N GLU A 40 -1.86 -19.73 5.10
CA GLU A 40 -3.12 -20.50 5.07
C GLU A 40 -4.32 -19.72 5.60
N LEU A 41 -4.11 -18.94 6.67
CA LEU A 41 -5.16 -18.07 7.20
C LEU A 41 -5.47 -16.95 6.21
N ALA A 42 -4.45 -16.34 5.61
CA ALA A 42 -4.64 -15.30 4.61
C ALA A 42 -5.44 -15.82 3.40
N ARG A 43 -5.15 -17.04 2.94
CA ARG A 43 -5.91 -17.70 1.86
C ARG A 43 -7.36 -17.95 2.28
N ALA A 44 -7.58 -18.59 3.43
CA ALA A 44 -8.91 -18.88 3.94
C ALA A 44 -9.77 -17.61 4.07
N LEU A 45 -9.22 -16.52 4.60
CA LEU A 45 -9.92 -15.25 4.75
C LEU A 45 -10.37 -14.63 3.42
N ASN A 46 -9.58 -14.79 2.35
CA ASN A 46 -9.97 -14.31 1.02
C ASN A 46 -11.05 -15.19 0.39
N GLU A 47 -11.01 -16.51 0.63
CA GLU A 47 -11.98 -17.48 0.09
C GLU A 47 -13.38 -17.36 0.72
N VAL A 48 -13.50 -16.79 1.93
CA VAL A 48 -14.80 -16.56 2.62
C VAL A 48 -15.76 -15.73 1.76
N PHE A 49 -15.27 -14.85 0.89
CA PHE A 49 -16.08 -13.98 0.05
C PHE A 49 -16.56 -14.68 -1.24
N ALA A 50 -17.22 -15.83 -1.10
CA ALA A 50 -17.62 -16.70 -2.21
C ALA A 50 -18.42 -15.98 -3.30
N THR A 51 -19.31 -15.04 -2.94
CA THR A 51 -20.10 -14.28 -3.94
C THR A 51 -19.27 -13.32 -4.78
N GLN A 52 -18.14 -12.84 -4.25
CA GLN A 52 -17.20 -11.99 -4.98
C GLN A 52 -16.33 -12.80 -5.94
N ILE A 53 -16.17 -14.11 -5.67
CA ILE A 53 -15.37 -15.04 -6.47
C ILE A 53 -16.23 -15.70 -7.56
N ALA A 54 -17.45 -16.13 -7.21
CA ALA A 54 -18.36 -16.87 -8.07
C ALA A 54 -18.76 -16.10 -9.34
N GLY A 55 -18.71 -14.77 -9.32
CA GLY A 55 -18.94 -13.90 -10.47
C GLY A 55 -17.80 -13.88 -11.51
N GLY A 56 -16.81 -14.77 -11.41
CA GLY A 56 -15.71 -14.92 -12.37
C GLY A 56 -14.49 -14.06 -12.08
N LYS A 57 -14.50 -13.25 -11.01
CA LYS A 57 -13.35 -12.46 -10.57
C LYS A 57 -12.65 -13.19 -9.42
N ARG A 58 -11.55 -13.87 -9.73
CA ARG A 58 -10.73 -14.62 -8.76
C ARG A 58 -9.92 -13.71 -7.83
N TYR A 59 -10.60 -12.90 -7.01
CA TYR A 59 -9.98 -12.02 -6.03
C TYR A 59 -9.12 -12.77 -5.01
N ASP A 60 -9.53 -13.99 -4.67
CA ASP A 60 -8.78 -14.94 -3.85
C ASP A 60 -7.36 -15.17 -4.39
N LEU A 61 -7.22 -15.35 -5.71
CA LEU A 61 -5.92 -15.51 -6.36
C LEU A 61 -5.22 -14.17 -6.58
N ALA A 62 -5.96 -13.14 -7.01
CA ALA A 62 -5.38 -11.85 -7.37
C ALA A 62 -4.75 -11.14 -6.17
N VAL A 63 -5.40 -11.18 -5.00
CA VAL A 63 -4.87 -10.57 -3.76
C VAL A 63 -3.59 -11.28 -3.32
N LEU A 64 -3.58 -12.63 -3.30
CA LEU A 64 -2.39 -13.39 -2.92
C LEU A 64 -1.24 -13.21 -3.92
N GLY A 65 -1.55 -13.26 -5.22
CA GLY A 65 -0.57 -13.05 -6.29
C GLY A 65 0.09 -11.67 -6.21
N ARG A 66 -0.68 -10.61 -5.94
CA ARG A 66 -0.12 -9.27 -5.71
C ARG A 66 0.80 -9.23 -4.49
N ARG A 67 0.43 -9.91 -3.41
CA ARG A 67 1.25 -9.92 -2.18
C ARG A 67 2.58 -10.64 -2.36
N THR A 68 2.58 -11.74 -3.10
CA THR A 68 3.80 -12.43 -3.49
C THR A 68 4.64 -11.57 -4.43
N ALA A 69 4.03 -10.94 -5.44
CA ALA A 69 4.74 -10.04 -6.35
C ALA A 69 5.39 -8.86 -5.59
N ASN A 70 4.66 -8.22 -4.67
CA ASN A 70 5.19 -7.16 -3.83
C ASN A 70 6.40 -7.62 -3.02
N ALA A 71 6.34 -8.81 -2.42
CA ALA A 71 7.45 -9.35 -1.64
C ALA A 71 8.72 -9.49 -2.50
N THR A 72 8.59 -10.13 -3.67
CA THR A 72 9.73 -10.41 -4.57
C THR A 72 10.26 -9.18 -5.30
N PHE A 73 9.41 -8.23 -5.67
CA PHE A 73 9.83 -7.03 -6.43
C PHE A 73 10.23 -5.85 -5.53
N SER A 74 10.11 -5.97 -4.22
CA SER A 74 10.38 -4.87 -3.29
C SER A 74 11.85 -4.46 -3.18
N ASP A 75 12.76 -5.41 -3.35
CA ASP A 75 14.20 -5.15 -3.34
C ASP A 75 14.90 -6.05 -4.35
N ALA A 76 15.42 -5.44 -5.41
CA ALA A 76 16.14 -6.16 -6.47
C ALA A 76 17.53 -6.67 -6.03
N HIS A 77 18.03 -6.27 -4.86
CA HIS A 77 19.40 -6.53 -4.41
C HIS A 77 19.49 -7.33 -3.11
N SER A 78 18.36 -7.69 -2.49
CA SER A 78 18.33 -8.57 -1.32
C SER A 78 17.54 -9.84 -1.59
N THR A 79 17.80 -10.87 -0.78
CA THR A 79 16.99 -12.09 -0.80
C THR A 79 15.71 -11.86 -0.01
N ASP A 80 14.58 -12.28 -0.57
CA ASP A 80 13.25 -12.16 0.03
C ASP A 80 13.27 -12.65 1.49
N GLN A 81 13.06 -11.72 2.43
CA GLN A 81 12.85 -12.06 3.86
C GLN A 81 11.41 -12.49 4.12
N GLU A 82 10.48 -12.04 3.28
CA GLU A 82 9.04 -12.25 3.39
C GLU A 82 8.53 -12.95 2.13
N SER A 83 7.61 -13.91 2.25
CA SER A 83 6.98 -14.55 1.08
C SER A 83 5.67 -13.87 0.63
N ALA A 84 5.20 -12.90 1.40
CA ALA A 84 4.02 -12.09 1.10
C ALA A 84 4.10 -10.73 1.80
N MET A 85 3.87 -9.66 1.04
CA MET A 85 3.91 -8.29 1.54
C MET A 85 2.78 -7.45 0.93
N GLN A 86 2.31 -6.45 1.67
CA GLN A 86 1.37 -5.45 1.16
C GLN A 86 1.95 -4.06 1.39
N TRP A 87 1.67 -3.11 0.50
CA TRP A 87 2.04 -1.72 0.73
C TRP A 87 0.90 -0.94 1.39
N ALA A 88 1.29 0.09 2.12
CA ALA A 88 0.37 1.11 2.61
C ALA A 88 0.96 2.52 2.44
N MET A 89 0.08 3.48 2.25
CA MET A 89 0.38 4.90 2.35
C MET A 89 0.15 5.36 3.79
N ASP A 90 1.09 6.10 4.36
CA ASP A 90 0.88 6.72 5.67
C ASP A 90 -0.08 7.91 5.55
N LEU A 91 -1.26 7.78 6.16
CA LEU A 91 -2.31 8.81 6.25
C LEU A 91 -2.36 9.45 7.65
N THR A 92 -1.47 9.04 8.55
CA THR A 92 -1.38 9.54 9.92
C THR A 92 -1.26 11.06 10.00
N PRO A 93 -0.51 11.76 9.12
CA PRO A 93 -0.46 13.22 9.16
C PRO A 93 -1.84 13.89 9.02
N LEU A 94 -2.71 13.36 8.15
CA LEU A 94 -4.04 13.92 7.88
C LEU A 94 -4.99 13.88 9.08
N ILE A 95 -4.76 13.00 10.06
CA ILE A 95 -5.61 12.91 11.25
C ILE A 95 -5.05 13.69 12.44
N HIS A 96 -3.76 14.01 12.47
CA HIS A 96 -3.14 14.79 13.54
C HIS A 96 -3.19 16.29 13.25
N ASP A 97 -3.02 16.66 11.97
CA ASP A 97 -3.05 18.03 11.51
C ASP A 97 -4.30 18.30 10.67
N ASP A 98 -5.24 19.04 11.27
CA ASP A 98 -6.49 19.42 10.62
C ASP A 98 -6.32 20.56 9.59
N SER A 99 -5.13 21.14 9.45
CA SER A 99 -4.83 22.14 8.42
C SER A 99 -4.43 21.51 7.08
N LEU A 100 -4.01 20.24 7.07
CA LEU A 100 -3.65 19.55 5.84
C LEU A 100 -4.90 19.28 4.99
N ASP A 101 -4.84 19.71 3.73
CA ASP A 101 -5.80 19.32 2.72
C ASP A 101 -5.49 17.89 2.22
N PRO A 102 -6.44 16.94 2.26
CA PRO A 102 -6.22 15.58 1.80
C PRO A 102 -5.85 15.46 0.32
N VAL A 103 -6.35 16.35 -0.54
CA VAL A 103 -6.06 16.35 -1.97
C VAL A 103 -4.62 16.79 -2.17
N ASP A 104 -4.22 17.92 -1.60
CA ASP A 104 -2.85 18.43 -1.71
C ASP A 104 -1.83 17.42 -1.14
N TYR A 105 -2.16 16.81 0.00
CA TYR A 105 -1.34 15.76 0.59
C TYR A 105 -1.14 14.58 -0.36
N THR A 106 -2.22 14.11 -1.00
CA THR A 106 -2.19 12.95 -1.90
C THR A 106 -1.48 13.28 -3.22
N ILE A 107 -1.79 14.44 -3.82
CA ILE A 107 -1.16 14.91 -5.06
C ILE A 107 0.35 15.13 -4.85
N GLY A 108 0.77 15.56 -3.65
CA GLY A 108 2.17 15.71 -3.31
C GLY A 108 3.02 14.44 -3.54
N PHE A 109 2.47 13.24 -3.31
CA PHE A 109 3.17 11.98 -3.62
C PHE A 109 3.40 11.80 -5.13
N ILE A 110 2.38 12.14 -5.93
CA ILE A 110 2.47 12.07 -7.40
C ILE A 110 3.51 13.06 -7.92
N ASP A 111 3.53 14.28 -7.39
CA ASP A 111 4.52 15.29 -7.76
C ASP A 111 5.95 14.89 -7.39
N ARG A 112 6.12 14.21 -6.25
CA ARG A 112 7.41 13.64 -5.84
C ARG A 112 7.83 12.48 -6.76
N LEU A 113 6.91 11.58 -7.11
CA LEU A 113 7.21 10.52 -8.09
C LEU A 113 7.60 11.11 -9.45
N LYS A 114 6.84 12.09 -9.95
CA LYS A 114 7.16 12.80 -11.21
C LYS A 114 8.55 13.40 -11.16
N SER A 115 8.87 14.09 -10.07
CA SER A 115 10.17 14.72 -9.84
C SER A 115 11.30 13.69 -9.83
N ASP A 116 11.10 12.57 -9.12
CA ASP A 116 12.05 11.48 -9.02
C ASP A 116 12.31 10.80 -10.38
N VAL A 117 11.26 10.42 -11.11
CA VAL A 117 11.37 9.86 -12.47
C VAL A 117 12.11 10.82 -13.40
N SER A 118 11.74 12.11 -13.37
CA SER A 118 12.41 13.14 -14.17
C SER A 118 13.89 13.26 -13.84
N ALA A 119 14.26 13.18 -12.56
CA ALA A 119 15.65 13.24 -12.12
C ALA A 119 16.44 11.99 -12.55
N ARG A 120 15.86 10.79 -12.46
CA ARG A 120 16.49 9.54 -12.94
C ARG A 120 16.78 9.61 -14.44
N LEU A 121 15.78 10.01 -15.24
CA LEU A 121 15.95 10.15 -16.69
C LEU A 121 17.06 11.13 -17.05
N ARG A 122 17.10 12.30 -16.41
CA ARG A 122 18.17 13.30 -16.64
C ARG A 122 19.58 12.82 -16.29
N ARG A 123 19.72 11.89 -15.34
CA ARG A 123 21.02 11.28 -14.98
C ARG A 123 21.48 10.21 -15.99
N SER A 124 20.54 9.64 -16.73
CA SER A 124 20.78 8.58 -17.70
C SER A 124 20.95 9.08 -19.14
N LEU A 125 20.74 10.38 -19.36
CA LEU A 125 21.01 11.10 -20.62
C LEU A 125 22.37 11.79 -20.53
#